data_AF-A0A2M6YI96-F1
#
_entry.id   AF-A0A2M6YI96-F1
#
_cell.length_a   1.000
_cell.length_b   1.000
_cell.length_c   1.000
_cell.angle_alpha   90.00
_cell.angle_beta   90.00
_cell.angle_gamma   90.00
#
_symmetry.space_group_name_H-M   'P 1'
#
loop_
_entity.id
_entity.type
_entity.pdbx_description
1 polymer ?
#
loop_
_entity_poly.entity_id
_entity_poly.type
_entity_poly.pdbx_seq_one_letter_code
_entity_poly.pdbx_strand_id
1 'polypeptide(L)'
;GKVLGVAAADLCIPILTYVFGEAQLGGKAALVSGWRLRGAPSGAAVPLDHYYERLAKVALHEVAHTLSLYHCEEPGCLMNFSPTLDDLDRLNLMFCERCRFSLRDNPWRLREVP
;
A
#
# COMPACT_ATOMS: atom_id res chain seq x y z
N GLY A 1 -12.18 -10.57 9.34
CA GLY A 1 -11.09 -10.54 8.35
C GLY A 1 -10.85 -9.12 7.86
N LYS A 2 -9.73 -8.89 7.16
CA LYS A 2 -9.47 -7.64 6.42
C LYS A 2 -9.93 -7.81 4.97
N VAL A 3 -10.30 -6.71 4.31
CA VAL A 3 -10.74 -6.67 2.91
C VAL A 3 -9.85 -5.71 2.16
N LEU A 4 -9.31 -6.16 1.03
CA LEU A 4 -8.59 -5.33 0.08
C LEU A 4 -9.40 -5.25 -1.21
N GLY A 5 -9.88 -4.06 -1.56
CA GLY A 5 -10.44 -3.78 -2.87
C GLY A 5 -9.33 -3.51 -3.88
N VAL A 6 -9.53 -3.94 -5.13
CA VAL A 6 -8.65 -3.61 -6.25
C VAL A 6 -9.48 -2.88 -7.30
N ALA A 7 -9.10 -1.66 -7.64
CA ALA A 7 -9.80 -0.82 -8.59
C ALA A 7 -9.00 -0.61 -9.88
N ALA A 8 -9.74 -0.46 -10.99
CA ALA A 8 -9.20 0.01 -12.26
C ALA A 8 -9.51 1.50 -12.51
N ALA A 9 -9.99 2.23 -11.50
CA ALA A 9 -10.28 3.66 -11.57
C ALA A 9 -9.20 4.46 -10.85
N ASP A 10 -8.98 5.70 -11.29
CA ASP A 10 -8.09 6.62 -10.58
C ASP A 10 -8.66 6.99 -9.20
N LEU A 11 -7.79 7.14 -8.20
CA LEU A 11 -8.19 7.47 -6.84
C LEU A 11 -7.60 8.81 -6.43
N CYS A 12 -8.38 9.59 -5.69
CA CYS A 12 -7.93 10.81 -5.03
C CYS A 12 -8.54 10.90 -3.63
N ILE A 13 -7.92 11.73 -2.80
CA ILE A 13 -8.47 12.14 -1.51
C ILE A 13 -8.51 13.68 -1.49
N PRO A 14 -9.26 14.33 -0.57
CA PRO A 14 -9.41 15.79 -0.58
C PRO A 14 -8.09 16.59 -0.58
N ILE A 15 -7.00 15.99 -0.09
CA ILE A 15 -5.69 16.65 0.08
C ILE A 15 -4.73 16.34 -1.09
N LEU A 16 -4.87 15.19 -1.75
CA LEU A 16 -3.94 14.73 -2.78
C LEU A 16 -4.65 14.54 -4.11
N THR A 17 -4.05 15.06 -5.18
CA THR A 17 -4.59 14.97 -6.55
C THR A 17 -4.71 13.54 -7.03
N TYR A 18 -3.92 12.61 -6.48
CA TYR A 18 -4.11 11.18 -6.61
C TYR A 18 -3.48 10.40 -5.45
N VAL A 19 -3.88 9.14 -5.30
CA VAL A 19 -3.23 8.14 -4.44
C VAL A 19 -3.15 6.79 -5.16
N PHE A 20 -2.18 5.95 -4.82
CA PHE A 20 -2.11 4.57 -5.33
C PHE A 20 -3.06 3.64 -4.56
N GLY A 21 -3.31 3.95 -3.29
CA GLY A 21 -4.23 3.24 -2.42
C GLY A 21 -4.62 4.09 -1.22
N GLU A 22 -5.56 3.59 -0.44
CA GLU A 22 -6.01 4.19 0.81
C GLU A 22 -6.51 3.08 1.74
N ALA A 23 -6.29 3.24 3.03
CA ALA A 23 -6.70 2.27 4.02
C ALA A 23 -7.32 2.92 5.26
N GLN A 24 -8.30 2.22 5.83
CA GLN A 24 -8.72 2.51 7.19
C GLN A 24 -7.62 2.08 8.15
N LEU A 25 -6.93 3.03 8.75
CA LEU A 25 -5.90 2.76 9.75
C LEU A 25 -6.49 1.97 10.94
N GLY A 26 -5.98 0.75 11.14
CA GLY A 26 -6.50 -0.21 12.12
C GLY A 26 -7.91 -0.74 11.84
N GLY A 27 -8.53 -0.34 10.73
CA GLY A 27 -9.87 -0.72 10.32
C GLY A 27 -9.91 -2.02 9.53
N LYS A 28 -10.97 -2.23 8.75
CA LYS A 28 -11.20 -3.50 8.03
C LYS A 28 -10.91 -3.43 6.54
N ALA A 29 -10.95 -2.24 5.95
CA ALA A 29 -10.90 -2.05 4.51
C ALA A 29 -9.66 -1.28 4.07
N ALA A 30 -9.09 -1.73 2.95
CA ALA A 30 -8.11 -1.04 2.14
C ALA A 30 -8.57 -1.08 0.68
N LEU A 31 -8.12 -0.11 -0.12
CA LEU A 31 -8.35 -0.04 -1.55
C LEU A 31 -7.02 0.27 -2.24
N VAL A 32 -6.69 -0.47 -3.29
CA VAL A 32 -5.56 -0.17 -4.17
C VAL A 32 -6.07 0.04 -5.59
N SER A 33 -5.48 0.99 -6.32
CA SER A 33 -5.77 1.21 -7.74
C SER A 33 -4.60 0.80 -8.62
N GLY A 34 -4.90 0.00 -9.63
CA GLY A 34 -3.96 -0.31 -10.70
C GLY A 34 -3.85 0.78 -11.78
N TRP A 35 -4.69 1.83 -11.74
CA TRP A 35 -4.83 2.81 -12.83
C TRP A 35 -3.48 3.48 -13.16
N ARG A 36 -2.78 3.99 -12.15
CA ARG A 36 -1.50 4.70 -12.32
C ARG A 36 -0.28 3.79 -12.28
N LEU A 37 -0.43 2.53 -11.86
CA LEU A 37 0.71 1.61 -11.69
C LEU A 37 1.26 1.07 -13.01
N ARG A 38 0.47 1.12 -14.09
CA ARG A 38 0.92 0.78 -15.44
C ARG A 38 1.86 1.82 -16.06
N GLY A 39 2.03 2.98 -15.45
CA GLY A 39 2.82 4.09 -15.97
C GLY A 39 2.02 5.39 -16.02
N ALA A 40 2.68 6.47 -16.45
CA ALA A 40 2.02 7.75 -16.65
C ALA A 40 0.93 7.64 -17.73
N PRO A 41 -0.21 8.36 -17.63
CA PRO A 41 -1.28 8.31 -18.63
C PRO A 41 -0.84 8.63 -20.07
N SER A 42 0.25 9.39 -20.23
CA SER A 42 0.85 9.77 -21.52
C SER A 42 2.06 8.92 -21.92
N GLY A 43 2.44 7.93 -21.10
CA GLY A 43 3.63 7.10 -21.29
C GLY A 43 3.31 5.70 -21.80
N ALA A 44 4.36 4.97 -22.22
CA ALA A 44 4.24 3.55 -22.52
C ALA A 44 3.91 2.76 -21.25
N ALA A 45 3.07 1.74 -21.39
CA ALA A 45 2.78 0.83 -20.29
C ALA A 45 4.05 0.06 -19.89
N VAL A 46 4.28 -0.09 -18.59
CA VAL A 46 5.36 -0.96 -18.10
C VAL A 46 5.03 -2.44 -18.35
N PRO A 47 6.07 -3.30 -18.43
CA PRO A 47 5.91 -4.75 -18.40
C PRO A 47 5.03 -5.24 -17.24
N LEU A 48 4.34 -6.37 -17.44
CA LEU A 48 3.35 -6.88 -16.48
C LEU A 48 3.94 -7.26 -15.13
N ASP A 49 5.17 -7.78 -15.12
CA ASP A 49 5.93 -8.08 -13.90
C ASP A 49 6.17 -6.81 -13.05
N HIS A 50 6.63 -5.72 -13.66
CA HIS A 50 6.78 -4.43 -12.98
C HIS A 50 5.44 -3.89 -12.47
N TYR A 51 4.38 -4.02 -13.26
CA TYR A 51 3.03 -3.62 -12.84
C TYR A 51 2.55 -4.40 -11.61
N TYR A 52 2.71 -5.73 -11.61
CA TYR A 52 2.29 -6.58 -10.50
C TYR A 52 3.15 -6.39 -9.27
N GLU A 53 4.44 -6.12 -9.41
CA GLU A 53 5.32 -5.77 -8.29
C GLU A 53 4.84 -4.48 -7.61
N ARG A 54 4.59 -3.41 -8.39
CA ARG A 54 4.03 -2.16 -7.86
C ARG A 54 2.69 -2.38 -7.17
N LEU A 55 1.79 -3.16 -7.78
CA LEU A 55 0.49 -3.46 -7.21
C LEU A 55 0.62 -4.21 -5.88
N ALA A 56 1.53 -5.19 -5.81
CA ALA A 56 1.80 -5.94 -4.59
C ALA A 56 2.40 -5.04 -3.49
N LYS A 57 3.31 -4.13 -3.85
CA LYS A 57 3.90 -3.17 -2.90
C LYS A 57 2.82 -2.30 -2.24
N VAL A 58 1.98 -1.66 -3.05
CA VAL A 58 0.90 -0.80 -2.54
C VAL A 58 -0.14 -1.62 -1.78
N ALA A 59 -0.57 -2.77 -2.30
CA ALA A 59 -1.53 -3.65 -1.62
C ALA A 59 -1.06 -4.05 -0.21
N LEU A 60 0.20 -4.45 -0.06
CA LEU A 60 0.77 -4.82 1.23
C LEU A 60 0.92 -3.62 2.17
N HIS A 61 1.28 -2.45 1.64
CA HIS A 61 1.32 -1.19 2.39
C HIS A 61 -0.05 -0.86 2.99
N GLU A 62 -1.10 -0.85 2.17
CA GLU A 62 -2.46 -0.53 2.61
C GLU A 62 -3.02 -1.58 3.58
N VAL A 63 -2.75 -2.87 3.34
CA VAL A 63 -3.13 -3.93 4.29
C VAL A 63 -2.42 -3.74 5.63
N ALA A 64 -1.14 -3.37 5.64
CA ALA A 64 -0.43 -3.08 6.87
C ALA A 64 -1.00 -1.87 7.62
N HIS A 65 -1.49 -0.84 6.92
CA HIS A 65 -2.30 0.22 7.55
C HIS A 65 -3.54 -0.31 8.24
N THR A 66 -4.28 -1.26 7.63
CA THR A 66 -5.42 -1.91 8.32
C THR A 66 -5.02 -2.70 9.57
N LEU A 67 -3.73 -3.04 9.70
CA LEU A 67 -3.12 -3.70 10.86
C LEU A 67 -2.47 -2.70 11.83
N SER A 68 -2.84 -1.42 11.74
CA SER A 68 -2.38 -0.33 12.61
C SER A 68 -0.90 0.03 12.46
N LEU A 69 -0.26 -0.32 11.35
CA LEU A 69 1.05 0.25 11.02
C LEU A 69 0.87 1.65 10.43
N TYR A 70 1.71 2.58 10.85
CA TYR A 70 1.81 3.91 10.26
C TYR A 70 2.95 3.93 9.25
N HIS A 71 3.09 5.05 8.51
CA HIS A 71 4.25 5.27 7.68
C HIS A 71 5.55 5.11 8.49
N CYS A 72 6.56 4.54 7.83
CA CYS A 72 7.86 4.26 8.40
C CYS A 72 8.90 5.17 7.77
N GLU A 73 9.77 5.76 8.58
CA GLU A 73 10.88 6.60 8.10
C GLU A 73 12.10 5.79 7.65
N GLU A 74 12.12 4.47 7.90
CA GLU A 74 13.22 3.59 7.50
C GLU A 74 13.28 3.48 5.96
N PRO A 75 14.38 3.93 5.32
CA PRO A 75 14.54 3.84 3.88
C PRO A 75 14.42 2.41 3.38
N GLY A 76 13.66 2.21 2.30
CA GLY A 76 13.46 0.89 1.69
C GLY A 76 12.49 -0.03 2.45
N CYS A 77 11.93 0.38 3.59
CA CYS A 77 10.81 -0.30 4.20
C CYS A 77 9.56 -0.15 3.34
N LEU A 78 8.78 -1.22 3.19
CA LEU A 78 7.52 -1.18 2.44
C LEU A 78 6.48 -0.19 3.02
N MET A 79 6.59 0.17 4.30
CA MET A 79 5.76 1.22 4.93
C MET A 79 6.30 2.64 4.72
N ASN A 80 7.38 2.84 3.97
CA ASN A 80 7.86 4.19 3.65
C ASN A 80 6.92 4.86 2.65
N PHE A 81 6.60 6.14 2.87
CA PHE A 81 5.65 6.87 2.04
C PHE A 81 6.21 7.06 0.62
N SER A 82 5.44 6.67 -0.40
CA SER A 82 5.84 6.71 -1.81
C SER A 82 4.83 7.52 -2.64
N PRO A 83 5.03 8.85 -2.78
CA PRO A 83 4.11 9.70 -3.54
C PRO A 83 4.24 9.53 -5.06
N THR A 84 5.32 8.92 -5.55
CA THR A 84 5.58 8.74 -6.98
C THR A 84 5.88 7.28 -7.32
N LEU A 85 5.81 6.94 -8.62
CA LEU A 85 6.22 5.61 -9.11
C LEU A 85 7.72 5.36 -8.89
N ASP A 86 8.55 6.39 -9.03
CA ASP A 86 10.00 6.27 -8.81
C ASP A 86 10.33 5.95 -7.35
N ASP A 87 9.60 6.54 -6.41
CA ASP A 87 9.74 6.22 -4.98
C ASP A 87 9.30 4.77 -4.71
N LEU A 88 8.15 4.37 -5.27
CA LEU A 88 7.62 3.01 -5.14
C LEU A 88 8.55 1.95 -5.74
N ASP A 89 9.18 2.24 -6.87
CA ASP A 89 10.12 1.34 -7.55
C ASP A 89 11.41 1.13 -6.74
N ARG A 90 11.84 2.14 -5.98
CA ARG A 90 13.02 2.04 -5.10
C ARG A 90 12.79 1.19 -3.85
N LEU A 91 11.54 0.96 -3.46
CA LEU A 91 11.24 0.12 -2.30
C LEU A 91 11.47 -1.36 -2.62
N ASN A 92 11.87 -2.12 -1.62
CA ASN A 92 11.82 -3.58 -1.69
C ASN A 92 10.44 -4.05 -1.21
N LEU A 93 10.04 -5.26 -1.60
CA LEU A 93 8.80 -5.90 -1.13
C LEU A 93 8.98 -6.47 0.29
N MET A 94 9.52 -5.67 1.20
CA MET A 94 9.99 -6.08 2.52
C MET A 94 9.70 -5.02 3.57
N PHE A 95 9.09 -5.44 4.68
CA PHE A 95 9.01 -4.64 5.90
C PHE A 95 10.36 -4.63 6.63
N CYS A 96 10.75 -3.50 7.23
CA CYS A 96 11.90 -3.45 8.13
C CYS A 96 11.63 -4.27 9.41
N GLU A 97 12.68 -4.52 10.20
CA GLU A 97 12.57 -5.31 11.42
C GLU A 97 11.50 -4.78 12.40
N ARG A 98 11.46 -3.45 12.59
CA ARG A 98 10.44 -2.78 13.43
C ARG A 98 9.02 -3.06 12.94
N CYS A 99 8.74 -2.87 11.65
CA CYS A 99 7.42 -3.12 11.10
C CYS A 99 7.04 -4.61 11.15
N ARG A 100 8.01 -5.52 10.92
CA ARG A 100 7.78 -6.97 11.08
C ARG A 100 7.45 -7.33 12.53
N PHE A 101 8.15 -6.74 13.49
CA PHE A 101 7.85 -6.94 14.91
C PHE A 101 6.44 -6.47 15.23
N SER A 102 6.05 -5.25 14.83
CA SER A 102 4.69 -4.74 15.03
C SER A 102 3.61 -5.59 14.37
N LEU A 103 3.86 -6.14 13.18
CA LEU A 103 2.91 -7.05 12.51
C LEU A 103 2.77 -8.39 13.22
N ARG A 104 3.84 -8.89 13.85
CA ARG A 104 3.83 -10.16 14.62
C ARG A 104 3.24 -10.00 16.00
N ASP A 105 3.54 -8.89 16.68
CA ASP A 105 3.15 -8.58 18.06
C ASP A 105 1.74 -7.99 18.18
N ASN A 106 1.08 -7.77 17.04
CA ASN A 106 -0.34 -7.39 16.97
C ASN A 106 -1.27 -8.54 16.51
N PRO A 107 -1.26 -9.75 17.13
CA PRO A 107 -2.20 -10.81 16.78
C PRO A 107 -3.62 -10.58 17.33
N TRP A 108 -3.83 -9.53 18.15
CA TRP A 108 -5.01 -9.37 19.01
C TRP A 108 -6.11 -8.41 18.53
N ARG A 109 -6.05 -7.84 17.32
CA ARG A 109 -7.18 -7.07 16.72
C ARG A 109 -8.06 -7.87 15.74
N LEU A 110 -7.89 -9.19 15.67
CA LEU A 110 -8.74 -10.10 14.87
C LEU A 110 -9.92 -10.68 15.66
N ARG A 111 -10.01 -10.43 16.97
CA ARG A 111 -11.17 -10.73 17.79
C ARG A 111 -11.84 -9.41 18.18
N GLU A 112 -13.17 -9.42 18.18
CA GLU A 112 -14.08 -8.35 18.60
C GLU A 112 -14.48 -7.33 17.52
N VAL A 113 -15.53 -7.70 16.78
CA VAL A 113 -16.67 -6.80 16.58
C VAL A 113 -17.88 -7.55 17.16
N PRO A 114 -18.65 -6.96 18.09
CA PRO A 114 -19.88 -7.58 18.59
C PRO A 114 -20.88 -7.85 17.47
#